data_AF-A0A941YW08-F1
#
_entry.id   AF-A0A941YW08-F1
#
_cell.length_a   1.000
_cell.length_b   1.000
_cell.length_c   1.000
_cell.angle_alpha   90.00
_cell.angle_beta   90.00
_cell.angle_gamma   90.00
#
_symmetry.space_group_name_H-M   'P 1'
#
loop_
_entity.id
_entity.type
_entity.pdbx_description
1 polymer ?
#
loop_
_entity_poly.entity_id
_entity_poly.type
_entity_poly.pdbx_seq_one_letter_code
_entity_poly.pdbx_strand_id
1 'polypeptide(L)'
;MDAISDEVLSKVPAVTFGFWIIKIAATTLGETGGDELSMSLGLGYAVSSVIFIALFLVAVAVQVRAKAFHPVLYWAVIVATTTAGTTMADFADRSLGVGYAGGSVILFALLMASLGLWYRVEGSVSVDTVASPRVETFYWVTILFSQTLGTALGDWVADSGLGYGGGAMVFSLALAAIVAGHYFTNLPGT
;
A
#
# COMPACT_ATOMS: atom_id res chain seq x y z
N MET A 1 13.55 25.60 30.60
CA MET A 1 13.08 24.30 31.10
C MET A 1 12.12 23.71 30.08
N ASP A 2 12.71 22.84 29.25
CA ASP A 2 12.19 21.54 28.80
C ASP A 2 10.82 21.49 28.13
N ALA A 3 10.81 21.85 26.85
CA ALA A 3 9.95 21.20 25.86
C ALA A 3 10.53 19.80 25.57
N ILE A 4 10.23 18.84 26.44
CA ILE A 4 10.45 17.41 26.16
C ILE A 4 9.08 16.75 26.10
N SER A 5 8.91 15.98 25.01
CA SER A 5 7.95 14.89 24.81
C SER A 5 6.47 15.23 24.76
N ASP A 6 6.00 15.61 23.57
CA ASP A 6 4.90 14.89 22.93
C ASP A 6 5.40 14.46 21.54
N GLU A 7 6.47 13.66 21.50
CA GLU A 7 6.66 12.77 20.36
C GLU A 7 5.48 11.81 20.42
N VAL A 8 4.44 12.07 19.64
CA VAL A 8 3.39 11.10 19.39
C VAL A 8 4.12 9.86 18.92
N LEU A 9 4.13 8.80 19.74
CA LEU A 9 4.76 7.52 19.46
C LEU A 9 4.02 6.85 18.29
N SER A 10 4.24 7.37 17.08
CA SER A 10 3.69 6.81 15.86
C SER A 10 4.34 5.45 15.64
N LYS A 11 3.52 4.45 15.32
CA LYS A 11 4.00 3.11 14.94
C LYS A 11 4.39 3.02 13.46
N VAL A 12 4.61 4.16 12.82
CA VAL A 12 5.03 4.27 11.42
C VAL A 12 6.44 4.89 11.38
N PRO A 13 7.37 4.37 10.56
CA PRO A 13 8.69 4.95 10.41
C PRO A 13 8.63 6.37 9.84
N ALA A 14 9.54 7.23 10.29
CA ALA A 14 9.74 8.56 9.72
C ALA A 14 10.08 8.47 8.22
N VAL A 15 9.47 9.35 7.41
CA VAL A 15 9.61 9.41 5.95
C VAL A 15 10.96 10.03 5.56
N THR A 16 12.05 9.31 5.84
CA THR A 16 13.43 9.68 5.52
C THR A 16 13.87 9.10 4.19
N PHE A 17 15.08 9.43 3.72
CA PHE A 17 15.64 8.78 2.53
C PHE A 17 15.74 7.25 2.70
N GLY A 18 16.15 6.78 3.88
CA GLY A 18 16.22 5.34 4.18
C GLY A 18 14.86 4.64 4.13
N PHE A 19 13.78 5.32 4.50
CA PHE A 19 12.42 4.80 4.36
C PHE A 19 12.11 4.46 2.90
N TRP A 20 12.47 5.33 1.95
CA TRP A 20 12.21 5.09 0.53
C TRP A 20 12.99 3.91 -0.03
N ILE A 21 14.26 3.76 0.37
CA ILE A 21 15.08 2.60 -0.04
C ILE A 21 14.44 1.30 0.43
N ILE A 22 14.09 1.21 1.72
CA ILE A 22 13.51 -0.02 2.28
C ILE A 22 12.12 -0.26 1.69
N LYS A 23 11.34 0.80 1.46
CA LYS A 23 10.02 0.69 0.82
C LYS A 23 10.12 0.07 -0.57
N ILE A 24 11.03 0.56 -1.41
CA ILE A 24 11.25 -0.01 -2.75
C ILE A 24 11.66 -1.48 -2.63
N ALA A 25 12.63 -1.80 -1.77
CA ALA A 25 13.07 -3.17 -1.59
C ALA A 25 11.94 -4.10 -1.10
N ALA A 26 11.14 -3.64 -0.13
CA ALA A 26 10.03 -4.39 0.42
C ALA A 26 8.91 -4.61 -0.60
N THR A 27 8.58 -3.60 -1.40
CA THR A 27 7.54 -3.74 -2.43
C THR A 27 8.00 -4.65 -3.56
N THR A 28 9.25 -4.51 -4.02
CA THR A 28 9.81 -5.41 -5.04
C THR A 28 9.84 -6.86 -4.55
N LEU A 29 10.27 -7.08 -3.30
CA LEU A 29 10.29 -8.41 -2.70
C LEU A 29 8.88 -9.00 -2.59
N GLY A 30 7.90 -8.20 -2.17
CA GLY A 30 6.52 -8.66 -2.02
C GLY A 30 5.87 -9.03 -3.35
N GLU A 31 6.06 -8.22 -4.39
CA GLU A 31 5.55 -8.49 -5.74
C GLU A 31 6.19 -9.77 -6.32
N THR A 32 7.52 -9.86 -6.29
CA THR A 32 8.24 -11.06 -6.77
C THR A 32 7.86 -12.32 -5.98
N GLY A 33 7.66 -12.20 -4.66
CA GLY A 33 7.23 -13.31 -3.82
C GLY A 33 5.81 -13.79 -4.12
N GLY A 34 4.92 -12.86 -4.51
CA GLY A 34 3.54 -13.14 -4.89
C GLY A 34 3.47 -13.92 -6.19
N ASP A 35 4.25 -13.47 -7.17
CA ASP A 35 4.40 -14.12 -8.47
C ASP A 35 5.05 -15.49 -8.35
N GLU A 36 6.06 -15.65 -7.50
CA GLU A 36 6.72 -16.94 -7.30
C GLU A 36 5.75 -17.99 -6.76
N LEU A 37 4.92 -17.66 -5.75
CA LEU A 37 3.94 -18.62 -5.23
C LEU A 37 2.80 -18.89 -6.23
N SER A 38 2.29 -17.86 -6.89
CA SER A 38 1.13 -17.99 -7.79
C SER A 38 1.50 -18.62 -9.13
N MET A 39 2.60 -18.20 -9.74
CA MET A 39 3.03 -18.59 -11.10
C MET A 39 4.09 -19.69 -11.06
N SER A 40 5.24 -19.46 -10.39
CA SER A 40 6.40 -20.38 -10.45
C SER A 40 6.15 -21.69 -9.70
N LEU A 41 5.51 -21.65 -8.53
CA LEU A 41 5.08 -22.85 -7.80
C LEU A 41 3.74 -23.41 -8.29
N GLY A 42 3.08 -22.72 -9.22
CA GLY A 42 1.85 -23.19 -9.86
C GLY A 42 0.64 -23.33 -8.93
N LEU A 43 0.62 -22.67 -7.77
CA LEU A 43 -0.51 -22.70 -6.85
C LEU A 43 -1.74 -21.96 -7.39
N GLY A 44 -1.52 -21.04 -8.34
CA GLY A 44 -2.55 -20.19 -8.92
C GLY A 44 -2.94 -19.01 -8.03
N TYR A 45 -3.49 -17.97 -8.65
CA TYR A 45 -3.77 -16.70 -7.97
C TYR A 45 -4.73 -16.85 -6.79
N ALA A 46 -5.79 -17.65 -6.92
CA ALA A 46 -6.79 -17.82 -5.86
C ALA A 46 -6.19 -18.38 -4.55
N VAL A 47 -5.41 -19.46 -4.66
CA VAL A 47 -4.81 -20.13 -3.50
C VAL A 47 -3.73 -19.24 -2.88
N SER A 48 -2.89 -18.62 -3.72
CA SER A 48 -1.87 -17.68 -3.26
C SER A 48 -2.47 -16.47 -2.55
N SER A 49 -3.57 -15.88 -3.08
CA SER A 49 -4.28 -14.79 -2.41
C SER A 49 -4.77 -15.19 -1.02
N VAL A 50 -5.38 -16.36 -0.87
CA VAL A 50 -5.86 -16.84 0.44
C VAL A 50 -4.69 -16.98 1.43
N ILE A 51 -3.57 -17.56 0.99
CA ILE A 51 -2.37 -17.73 1.83
C ILE A 51 -1.82 -16.36 2.26
N PHE A 52 -1.63 -15.43 1.34
CA PHE A 52 -1.03 -14.14 1.66
C PHE A 52 -1.97 -13.21 2.43
N ILE A 53 -3.28 -13.26 2.19
CA ILE A 53 -4.26 -12.57 3.04
C ILE A 53 -4.19 -13.12 4.47
N ALA A 54 -4.13 -14.44 4.65
CA ALA A 54 -4.00 -15.03 5.98
C ALA A 54 -2.70 -14.58 6.68
N LEU A 55 -1.57 -14.59 5.97
CA LEU A 55 -0.29 -14.10 6.48
C LEU A 55 -0.35 -12.61 6.84
N PHE A 56 -0.95 -11.78 5.98
CA PHE A 56 -1.17 -10.36 6.24
C PHE A 56 -2.03 -10.13 7.48
N LEU A 57 -3.14 -10.83 7.62
CA LEU A 57 -4.01 -10.72 8.80
C LEU A 57 -3.29 -11.10 10.09
N VAL A 58 -2.47 -12.15 10.07
CA VAL A 58 -1.62 -12.53 11.21
C VAL A 58 -0.60 -11.43 11.51
N ALA A 59 0.11 -10.93 10.49
CA ALA A 59 1.12 -9.89 10.65
C ALA A 59 0.52 -8.59 11.22
N VAL A 60 -0.61 -8.12 10.69
CA VAL A 60 -1.34 -6.96 11.21
C VAL A 60 -1.81 -7.21 12.62
N ALA A 61 -2.35 -8.39 12.93
CA ALA A 61 -2.81 -8.70 14.28
C ALA A 61 -1.66 -8.75 15.30
N VAL A 62 -0.44 -9.08 14.88
CA VAL A 62 0.77 -8.97 15.71
C VAL A 62 1.18 -7.50 15.87
N GLN A 63 1.19 -6.73 14.78
CA GLN A 63 1.54 -5.30 14.78
C GLN A 63 0.60 -4.48 15.67
N VAL A 64 -0.71 -4.68 15.54
CA VAL A 64 -1.74 -3.99 16.33
C VAL A 64 -1.63 -4.31 17.82
N ARG A 65 -1.19 -5.53 18.17
CA ARG A 65 -0.95 -5.94 19.56
C ARG A 65 0.39 -5.44 20.11
N ALA A 66 1.35 -5.08 19.27
CA ALA A 66 2.63 -4.56 19.71
C ALA A 66 2.42 -3.20 20.40
N LYS A 67 2.95 -3.05 21.61
CA LYS A 67 2.78 -1.83 22.43
C LYS A 67 3.70 -0.68 22.03
N ALA A 68 4.70 -0.95 21.20
CA ALA A 68 5.70 0.01 20.73
C ALA A 68 6.02 -0.23 19.25
N PHE A 69 6.58 0.79 18.60
CA PHE A 69 7.04 0.69 17.22
C PHE A 69 8.19 -0.34 17.11
N HIS A 70 8.00 -1.34 16.24
CA HIS A 70 9.03 -2.32 15.90
C HIS A 70 9.27 -2.26 14.39
N PRO A 71 10.42 -1.71 13.94
CA PRO A 71 10.70 -1.54 12.51
C PRO A 71 10.59 -2.85 11.72
N VAL A 72 11.09 -3.96 12.28
CA VAL A 72 11.05 -5.28 11.63
C VAL A 72 9.61 -5.77 11.42
N LEU A 73 8.74 -5.62 12.41
CA LEU A 73 7.34 -6.01 12.30
C LEU A 73 6.61 -5.14 11.27
N TYR A 74 6.84 -3.83 11.30
CA TYR A 74 6.25 -2.91 10.32
C TYR A 74 6.62 -3.31 8.89
N TRP A 75 7.91 -3.53 8.60
CA TRP A 75 8.35 -3.92 7.27
C TRP A 75 7.88 -5.32 6.87
N ALA A 76 7.77 -6.26 7.81
CA ALA A 76 7.20 -7.57 7.55
C ALA A 76 5.72 -7.48 7.15
N VAL A 77 4.94 -6.61 7.81
CA VAL A 77 3.55 -6.34 7.44
C VAL A 77 3.49 -5.72 6.04
N ILE A 78 4.37 -4.76 5.72
CA ILE A 78 4.44 -4.16 4.38
C ILE A 78 4.69 -5.22 3.31
N VAL A 79 5.69 -6.09 3.48
CA VAL A 79 5.96 -7.18 2.52
C VAL A 79 4.75 -8.10 2.39
N ALA A 80 4.14 -8.51 3.50
CA ALA A 80 2.96 -9.36 3.49
C ALA A 80 1.77 -8.69 2.77
N THR A 81 1.55 -7.39 3.00
CA THR A 81 0.52 -6.60 2.31
C THR A 81 0.78 -6.52 0.82
N THR A 82 2.03 -6.24 0.40
CA THR A 82 2.36 -6.16 -1.01
C THR A 82 2.09 -7.49 -1.69
N THR A 83 2.55 -8.58 -1.09
CA THR A 83 2.38 -9.93 -1.64
C THR A 83 0.90 -10.32 -1.75
N ALA A 84 0.10 -10.00 -0.73
CA ALA A 84 -1.34 -10.19 -0.77
C ALA A 84 -2.00 -9.30 -1.83
N GLY A 85 -1.59 -8.03 -1.93
CA GLY A 85 -2.10 -7.09 -2.92
C GLY A 85 -1.87 -7.55 -4.35
N THR A 86 -0.64 -7.92 -4.69
CA THR A 86 -0.30 -8.42 -6.04
C THR A 86 -1.16 -9.62 -6.43
N THR A 87 -1.18 -10.65 -5.60
CA THR A 87 -1.94 -11.87 -5.92
C THR A 87 -3.45 -11.63 -5.98
N MET A 88 -4.00 -10.74 -5.15
CA MET A 88 -5.42 -10.36 -5.23
C MET A 88 -5.75 -9.57 -6.50
N ALA A 89 -4.88 -8.64 -6.91
CA ALA A 89 -5.04 -7.88 -8.15
C ALA A 89 -5.09 -8.84 -9.34
N ASP A 90 -4.10 -9.72 -9.44
CA ASP A 90 -4.06 -10.74 -10.50
C ASP A 90 -5.26 -11.69 -10.46
N PHE A 91 -5.68 -12.11 -9.27
CA PHE A 91 -6.87 -12.95 -9.13
C PHE A 91 -8.12 -12.24 -9.67
N ALA A 92 -8.34 -10.99 -9.29
CA ALA A 92 -9.50 -10.22 -9.73
C ALA A 92 -9.47 -9.95 -11.24
N ASP A 93 -8.32 -9.54 -11.76
CA ASP A 93 -8.20 -9.11 -13.15
C ASP A 93 -8.15 -10.30 -14.12
N ARG A 94 -7.35 -11.33 -13.79
CA ARG A 94 -7.08 -12.47 -14.68
C ARG A 94 -7.99 -13.67 -14.42
N SER A 95 -8.34 -13.96 -13.17
CA SER A 95 -9.12 -15.18 -12.83
C SER A 95 -10.62 -14.93 -12.75
N LEU A 96 -11.05 -13.80 -12.19
CA LEU A 96 -12.47 -13.42 -12.14
C LEU A 96 -12.95 -12.76 -13.44
N GLY A 97 -12.04 -12.41 -14.34
CA GLY A 97 -12.36 -11.81 -15.64
C GLY A 97 -12.90 -10.38 -15.55
N VAL A 98 -12.65 -9.68 -14.44
CA VAL A 98 -13.03 -8.27 -14.27
C VAL A 98 -12.22 -7.37 -15.21
N GLY A 99 -10.99 -7.79 -15.53
CA GLY A 99 -10.03 -7.06 -16.35
C GLY A 99 -9.45 -5.84 -15.61
N TYR A 100 -8.21 -5.48 -15.95
CA TYR A 100 -7.45 -4.49 -15.19
C TYR A 100 -8.14 -3.12 -15.03
N ALA A 101 -8.87 -2.66 -16.05
CA ALA A 101 -9.63 -1.41 -15.96
C ALA A 101 -10.74 -1.51 -14.90
N GLY A 102 -11.50 -2.61 -14.90
CA GLY A 102 -12.57 -2.85 -13.92
C GLY A 102 -12.03 -3.05 -12.51
N GLY A 103 -10.97 -3.85 -12.36
CA GLY A 103 -10.29 -4.06 -11.08
C GLY A 103 -9.74 -2.76 -10.51
N SER A 104 -9.04 -1.96 -11.33
CA SER A 104 -8.52 -0.65 -10.93
C SER A 104 -9.62 0.31 -10.48
N VAL A 105 -10.76 0.37 -11.17
CA VAL A 105 -11.87 1.25 -10.76
C VAL A 105 -12.49 0.81 -9.43
N ILE A 106 -12.68 -0.50 -9.24
CA ILE A 106 -13.21 -1.05 -7.98
C ILE A 106 -12.24 -0.76 -6.83
N LEU A 107 -10.95 -1.02 -7.03
CA LEU A 107 -9.91 -0.78 -6.03
C LEU A 107 -9.76 0.70 -5.70
N PHE A 108 -9.87 1.58 -6.69
CA PHE A 108 -9.92 3.02 -6.48
C PHE A 108 -11.13 3.42 -5.64
N ALA A 109 -12.32 2.91 -5.95
CA ALA A 109 -13.51 3.16 -5.15
C ALA A 109 -13.37 2.66 -3.71
N LEU A 110 -12.80 1.48 -3.50
CA LEU A 110 -12.53 0.92 -2.16
C LEU A 110 -11.50 1.76 -1.39
N LEU A 111 -10.45 2.23 -2.05
CA LEU A 111 -9.46 3.13 -1.45
C LEU A 111 -10.10 4.45 -1.03
N MET A 112 -10.90 5.08 -1.90
CA MET A 112 -11.60 6.31 -1.57
C MET A 112 -12.62 6.11 -0.44
N ALA A 113 -13.29 4.95 -0.41
CA ALA A 113 -14.21 4.59 0.66
C ALA A 113 -13.47 4.39 1.99
N SER A 114 -12.30 3.73 2.00
CA SER A 114 -11.52 3.53 3.23
C SER A 114 -11.01 4.84 3.80
N LEU A 115 -10.49 5.73 2.95
CA LEU A 115 -10.07 7.09 3.33
C LEU A 115 -11.24 7.94 3.83
N GLY A 116 -12.38 7.90 3.14
CA GLY A 116 -13.58 8.64 3.54
C GLY A 116 -14.17 8.14 4.87
N LEU A 117 -14.16 6.82 5.11
CA LEU A 117 -14.59 6.25 6.37
C LEU A 117 -13.61 6.58 7.50
N TRP A 118 -12.31 6.52 7.26
CA TRP A 118 -11.30 6.96 8.21
C TRP A 118 -11.51 8.42 8.60
N TYR A 119 -11.63 9.33 7.62
CA TYR A 119 -11.89 10.74 7.89
C TYR A 119 -13.18 10.96 8.68
N ARG A 120 -14.26 10.23 8.39
CA ARG A 120 -15.51 10.36 9.14
C ARG A 120 -15.42 9.87 10.58
N VAL A 121 -14.62 8.83 10.85
CA VAL A 121 -14.53 8.22 12.18
C VAL A 121 -13.50 8.93 13.06
N GLU A 122 -12.35 9.31 12.51
CA GLU A 122 -11.23 9.90 13.26
C GLU A 122 -11.11 11.42 13.07
N GLY A 123 -11.90 12.02 12.18
CA GLY A 123 -11.90 13.47 11.91
C GLY A 123 -10.67 13.97 11.14
N SER A 124 -9.63 13.16 10.99
CA SER A 124 -8.44 13.45 10.20
C SER A 124 -7.84 12.16 9.63
N VAL A 125 -7.19 12.27 8.47
CA VAL A 125 -6.35 11.21 7.91
C VAL A 125 -4.91 11.64 8.12
N SER A 126 -4.40 11.42 9.34
CA SER A 126 -3.00 11.70 9.68
C SER A 126 -2.27 10.40 9.97
N VAL A 127 -1.10 10.24 9.35
CA VAL A 127 -0.20 9.10 9.57
C VAL A 127 0.62 9.29 10.85
N ASP A 128 0.73 10.53 11.34
CA ASP A 128 1.51 10.88 12.53
C ASP A 128 0.81 10.47 13.83
N THR A 129 -0.51 10.23 13.78
CA THR A 129 -1.35 9.86 14.94
C THR A 129 -1.69 8.37 14.99
N VAL A 130 -1.01 7.54 14.20
CA VAL A 130 -1.22 6.08 14.17
C VAL A 130 -0.66 5.44 15.45
N ALA A 131 -1.45 5.53 16.52
CA ALA A 131 -1.12 5.02 17.85
C ALA A 131 -2.23 4.16 18.48
N SER A 132 -3.45 4.17 17.92
CA SER A 132 -4.58 3.39 18.41
C SER A 132 -4.88 2.18 17.50
N PRO A 133 -5.35 1.04 18.04
CA PRO A 133 -5.71 -0.14 17.23
C PRO A 133 -6.73 0.14 16.12
N ARG A 134 -7.62 1.12 16.34
CA ARG A 134 -8.63 1.53 15.37
C ARG A 134 -8.00 2.29 14.20
N VAL A 135 -7.16 3.29 14.49
CA VAL A 135 -6.44 4.07 13.47
C VAL A 135 -5.48 3.16 12.70
N GLU A 136 -4.80 2.23 13.38
CA GLU A 136 -3.95 1.21 12.74
C GLU A 136 -4.75 0.34 11.75
N THR A 137 -5.98 -0.04 12.08
CA THR A 137 -6.82 -0.83 11.17
C THR A 137 -7.14 -0.04 9.90
N PHE A 138 -7.55 1.24 10.02
CA PHE A 138 -7.78 2.09 8.85
C PHE A 138 -6.53 2.29 8.01
N TYR A 139 -5.38 2.47 8.66
CA TYR A 139 -4.09 2.59 8.01
C TYR A 139 -3.76 1.33 7.19
N TRP A 140 -3.82 0.14 7.79
CA TRP A 140 -3.47 -1.10 7.09
C TRP A 140 -4.45 -1.48 5.98
N VAL A 141 -5.75 -1.23 6.16
CA VAL A 141 -6.77 -1.42 5.12
C VAL A 141 -6.52 -0.49 3.94
N THR A 142 -6.21 0.78 4.21
CA THR A 142 -5.92 1.77 3.17
C THR A 142 -4.65 1.41 2.41
N ILE A 143 -3.60 0.93 3.10
CA ILE A 143 -2.39 0.44 2.44
C ILE A 143 -2.71 -0.77 1.56
N LEU A 144 -3.49 -1.74 2.04
CA LEU A 144 -3.86 -2.91 1.25
C LEU A 144 -4.53 -2.52 -0.07
N PHE A 145 -5.56 -1.67 -0.02
CA PHE A 145 -6.23 -1.21 -1.26
C PHE A 145 -5.31 -0.36 -2.13
N SER A 146 -4.51 0.52 -1.54
CA SER A 146 -3.56 1.34 -2.31
C SER A 146 -2.50 0.51 -3.03
N GLN A 147 -1.98 -0.56 -2.40
CA GLN A 147 -0.99 -1.44 -3.03
C GLN A 147 -1.61 -2.29 -4.12
N THR A 148 -2.77 -2.91 -3.83
CA THR A 148 -3.52 -3.71 -4.82
C THR A 148 -3.88 -2.86 -6.04
N LEU A 149 -4.35 -1.63 -5.82
CA LEU A 149 -4.63 -0.66 -6.90
C LEU A 149 -3.37 -0.33 -7.69
N GLY A 150 -2.24 -0.11 -7.02
CA GLY A 150 -0.97 0.22 -7.66
C GLY A 150 -0.52 -0.87 -8.64
N THR A 151 -0.63 -2.14 -8.25
CA THR A 151 -0.33 -3.28 -9.13
C THR A 151 -1.30 -3.33 -10.31
N ALA A 152 -2.62 -3.38 -10.05
CA ALA A 152 -3.63 -3.48 -11.11
C ALA A 152 -3.54 -2.33 -12.13
N LEU A 153 -3.34 -1.10 -11.64
CA LEU A 153 -3.21 0.09 -12.48
C LEU A 153 -1.88 0.09 -13.25
N GLY A 154 -0.80 -0.37 -12.63
CA GLY A 154 0.51 -0.52 -13.27
C GLY A 154 0.45 -1.50 -14.45
N ASP A 155 -0.10 -2.69 -14.21
CA ASP A 155 -0.30 -3.71 -15.24
C ASP A 155 -1.24 -3.23 -16.33
N TRP A 156 -2.32 -2.52 -15.97
CA TRP A 156 -3.23 -1.95 -16.97
C TRP A 156 -2.52 -1.00 -17.93
N VAL A 157 -1.69 -0.09 -17.39
CA VAL A 157 -0.94 0.88 -18.20
C VAL A 157 0.11 0.19 -19.05
N ALA A 158 0.78 -0.84 -18.52
CA ALA A 158 1.74 -1.63 -19.28
C ALA A 158 1.07 -2.37 -20.44
N ASP A 159 -0.06 -3.03 -20.20
CA ASP A 159 -0.82 -3.81 -21.19
C ASP A 159 -1.59 -2.94 -22.20
N SER A 160 -1.74 -1.65 -21.94
CA SER A 160 -2.35 -0.68 -22.87
C SER A 160 -1.45 -0.34 -24.08
N GLY A 161 -0.33 -1.04 -24.26
CA GLY A 161 0.60 -0.88 -25.38
C GLY A 161 1.82 0.00 -25.11
N LEU A 162 1.95 0.53 -23.88
CA LEU A 162 3.10 1.32 -23.45
C LEU A 162 4.24 0.44 -22.91
N GLY A 163 3.94 -0.78 -22.49
CA GLY A 163 4.85 -1.67 -21.77
C GLY A 163 5.24 -1.10 -20.40
N TYR A 164 6.00 -1.88 -19.63
CA TYR A 164 6.44 -1.49 -18.29
C TYR A 164 7.32 -0.21 -18.30
N GLY A 165 8.17 -0.03 -19.32
CA GLY A 165 9.00 1.17 -19.46
C GLY A 165 8.18 2.43 -19.73
N GLY A 166 7.20 2.35 -20.63
CA GLY A 166 6.30 3.48 -20.92
C GLY A 166 5.40 3.81 -19.73
N GLY A 167 4.88 2.79 -19.04
CA GLY A 167 4.13 2.97 -17.79
C GLY A 167 4.95 3.68 -16.71
N ALA A 168 6.19 3.26 -16.49
CA ALA A 168 7.10 3.92 -15.54
C ALA A 168 7.32 5.40 -15.87
N MET A 169 7.45 5.76 -17.15
CA MET A 169 7.55 7.17 -17.59
C MET A 169 6.27 7.95 -17.27
N VAL A 170 5.09 7.39 -17.55
CA VAL A 170 3.80 8.05 -17.26
C VAL A 170 3.67 8.37 -15.78
N PHE A 171 3.91 7.40 -14.89
CA PHE A 171 3.84 7.62 -13.45
C PHE A 171 4.91 8.60 -12.96
N SER A 172 6.14 8.53 -13.50
CA SER A 172 7.22 9.45 -13.14
C SER A 172 6.89 10.90 -13.53
N LEU A 173 6.32 11.11 -14.71
CA LEU A 173 5.88 12.44 -15.17
C LEU A 173 4.69 12.95 -14.36
N ALA A 174 3.73 12.08 -14.02
CA ALA A 174 2.60 12.46 -13.17
C ALA A 174 3.07 12.89 -11.77
N LEU A 175 4.02 12.17 -11.16
CA LEU A 175 4.63 12.54 -9.89
C LEU A 175 5.39 13.86 -9.99
N ALA A 176 6.19 14.05 -11.06
CA ALA A 176 6.89 15.31 -11.30
C ALA A 176 5.93 16.49 -11.46
N ALA A 177 4.78 16.29 -12.12
CA ALA A 177 3.73 17.29 -12.25
C ALA A 177 3.07 17.64 -10.91
N ILE A 178 2.85 16.66 -10.03
CA ILE A 178 2.34 16.90 -8.66
C ILE A 178 3.36 17.71 -7.86
N VAL A 179 4.65 17.34 -7.91
CA VAL A 179 5.72 18.07 -7.23
C VAL A 179 5.80 19.50 -7.75
N ALA A 180 5.81 19.69 -9.06
CA ALA A 180 5.77 21.01 -9.68
C ALA A 180 4.54 21.79 -9.21
N GLY A 181 3.35 21.17 -9.25
CA GLY A 181 2.11 21.75 -8.76
C GLY A 181 2.23 22.22 -7.31
N HIS A 182 2.81 21.41 -6.43
CA HIS A 182 3.03 21.78 -5.03
C HIS A 182 3.94 23.01 -4.88
N TYR A 183 5.02 23.12 -5.65
CA TYR A 183 5.91 24.28 -5.60
C TYR A 183 5.33 25.54 -6.27
N PHE A 184 4.47 25.38 -7.29
CA PHE A 184 3.89 26.48 -8.04
C PHE A 184 2.51 26.95 -7.53
N THR A 185 1.85 26.15 -6.69
CA THR A 185 0.59 26.53 -6.04
C THR A 185 0.84 26.82 -4.57
N ASN A 186 0.35 27.97 -4.07
CA ASN A 186 0.35 28.32 -2.65
C ASN A 186 -0.67 27.47 -1.87
N LEU A 187 -0.66 26.16 -2.06
CA LEU A 187 -1.40 25.25 -1.19
C LEU A 187 -0.70 25.32 0.18
N PRO A 188 -1.41 25.71 1.25
CA PRO A 188 -0.80 25.77 2.58
C PRO A 188 -0.19 24.42 2.92
N GLY A 189 1.11 24.40 3.20
CA GLY A 189 1.73 23.24 3.83
C GLY A 189 1.06 23.04 5.19
N THR A 190 0.42 21.89 5.37
CA THR A 190 -0.10 21.42 6.67
C THR A 190 1.03 21.26 7.66
#